data_AF-A0A0U5C4X6-F1
#
_entry.id   AF-A0A0U5C4X6-F1
#
_cell.length_a   1.000
_cell.length_b   1.000
_cell.length_c   1.000
_cell.angle_alpha   90.00
_cell.angle_beta   90.00
_cell.angle_gamma   90.00
#
_symmetry.space_group_name_H-M   'P 1'
#
loop_
_entity.id
_entity.type
_entity.pdbx_description
1 polymer ?
#
loop_
_entity_poly.entity_id
_entity_poly.type
_entity_poly.pdbx_seq_one_letter_code
_entity_poly.pdbx_strand_id
1 'polypeptide(L)'
;MLGGNGRVEHIVSLPIMLYWKKEKTVIEVVWMYQVNTEKIEQHLVYMEQVLESVSPILRNSEANDMLTSLSLQRALHIALETVADVGNYLIDGFIMRDPGSYEDIVEIMLDETVITAEIAVALKEVVNMRKPLITDYLDVRDDAVSKLLNTHYAKLVAFPNQVREYLKKEL
;
A
#
# COMPACT_ATOMS: atom_id res chain seq x y z
N MET A 1 0.14 -74.04 -20.98
CA MET A 1 -0.73 -72.97 -21.48
C MET A 1 -1.01 -72.00 -20.35
N LEU A 2 -0.54 -70.75 -20.52
CA LEU A 2 -1.01 -69.44 -20.01
C LEU A 2 -1.69 -69.33 -18.63
N GLY A 3 -1.20 -68.37 -17.80
CA GLY A 3 -2.08 -67.68 -16.83
C GLY A 3 -1.51 -66.96 -15.59
N GLY A 4 -0.58 -66.00 -15.73
CA GLY A 4 -0.68 -64.65 -15.13
C GLY A 4 -0.48 -64.32 -13.63
N ASN A 5 0.54 -63.47 -13.39
CA ASN A 5 0.73 -62.38 -12.40
C ASN A 5 0.79 -62.68 -10.89
N GLY A 6 1.79 -62.26 -10.11
CA GLY A 6 2.90 -61.33 -10.34
C GLY A 6 3.10 -60.42 -9.12
N ARG A 7 4.04 -60.77 -8.22
CA ARG A 7 4.70 -59.84 -7.29
C ARG A 7 6.17 -60.22 -7.18
N VAL A 8 7.04 -59.27 -7.51
CA VAL A 8 8.49 -59.42 -7.60
C VAL A 8 9.10 -59.17 -6.21
N GLU A 9 10.08 -60.01 -5.89
CA GLU A 9 10.87 -60.03 -4.66
C GLU A 9 12.05 -59.02 -4.66
N HIS A 10 12.40 -58.60 -3.43
CA HIS A 10 13.71 -58.21 -2.87
C HIS A 10 14.57 -57.07 -3.49
N ILE A 11 15.05 -56.15 -2.63
CA ILE A 11 16.48 -55.90 -2.29
C ILE A 11 16.58 -54.89 -1.12
N VAL A 12 17.50 -55.17 -0.20
CA VAL A 12 17.85 -54.43 1.03
C VAL A 12 18.85 -53.30 0.74
N SER A 13 18.68 -52.11 1.32
CA SER A 13 19.78 -51.22 1.77
C SER A 13 19.26 -50.05 2.64
N LEU A 14 19.75 -49.97 3.88
CA LEU A 14 19.68 -48.82 4.81
C LEU A 14 20.41 -47.57 4.23
N PRO A 15 20.50 -46.41 4.91
CA PRO A 15 19.56 -45.63 5.75
C PRO A 15 19.53 -44.13 5.35
N ILE A 16 18.43 -43.39 5.55
CA ILE A 16 18.53 -41.91 5.67
C ILE A 16 18.79 -41.59 7.13
N MET A 17 20.07 -41.37 7.41
CA MET A 17 20.63 -40.94 8.68
C MET A 17 19.90 -39.72 9.25
N LEU A 18 19.22 -39.93 10.38
CA LEU A 18 18.83 -38.88 11.32
C LEU A 18 20.11 -38.36 11.99
N TYR A 19 20.82 -37.43 11.35
CA TYR A 19 21.92 -36.73 12.01
C TYR A 19 21.35 -35.73 13.02
N TRP A 20 21.11 -36.21 14.24
CA TRP A 20 20.93 -35.37 15.41
C TRP A 20 22.31 -34.83 15.82
N LYS A 21 22.78 -33.77 15.15
CA LYS A 21 23.89 -32.97 15.66
C LYS A 21 23.32 -31.92 16.61
N LYS A 22 23.42 -32.25 17.90
CA LYS A 22 23.27 -31.35 19.04
C LYS A 22 24.16 -30.12 18.79
N GLU A 23 23.65 -28.93 19.10
CA GLU A 23 24.27 -27.59 18.96
C GLU A 23 23.98 -26.83 17.65
N LYS A 24 22.78 -26.24 17.58
CA LYS A 24 22.57 -24.89 17.04
C LYS A 24 21.49 -24.18 17.85
N THR A 25 21.93 -23.40 18.81
CA THR A 25 21.17 -22.32 19.41
C THR A 25 20.80 -21.32 18.30
N VAL A 26 19.56 -20.83 18.32
CA VAL A 26 19.00 -19.80 17.44
C VAL A 26 18.73 -20.27 16.00
N ILE A 27 17.52 -20.80 15.78
CA ILE A 27 16.84 -20.58 14.50
C ILE A 27 16.55 -19.08 14.51
N GLU A 28 17.39 -18.27 13.84
CA GLU A 28 17.02 -16.88 13.60
C GLU A 28 15.71 -16.90 12.84
N VAL A 29 14.70 -16.28 13.43
CA VAL A 29 13.41 -16.01 12.79
C VAL A 29 13.67 -14.94 11.74
N VAL A 30 14.32 -15.29 10.63
CA VAL A 30 14.49 -14.43 9.44
C VAL A 30 13.18 -14.37 8.62
N TRP A 31 12.06 -14.70 9.27
CA TRP A 31 10.70 -14.63 8.74
C TRP A 31 9.98 -13.37 9.25
N MET A 32 10.71 -12.36 9.72
CA MET A 32 10.13 -11.39 10.64
C MET A 32 9.25 -10.33 9.97
N TYR A 33 9.56 -9.86 8.76
CA TYR A 33 8.63 -9.11 7.89
C TYR A 33 9.09 -9.21 6.42
N GLN A 34 8.17 -9.30 5.46
CA GLN A 34 8.49 -9.27 4.01
C GLN A 34 7.89 -8.01 3.36
N VAL A 35 8.31 -6.85 3.87
CA VAL A 35 7.86 -5.56 3.35
C VAL A 35 8.53 -5.27 2.01
N ASN A 36 7.73 -5.00 0.99
CA ASN A 36 8.23 -4.56 -0.32
C ASN A 36 8.54 -3.06 -0.30
N THR A 37 9.63 -2.68 0.37
CA THR A 37 10.05 -1.28 0.53
C THR A 37 10.33 -0.59 -0.81
N GLU A 38 10.82 -1.33 -1.81
CA GLU A 38 11.03 -0.79 -3.15
C GLU A 38 9.70 -0.38 -3.80
N LYS A 39 8.66 -1.23 -3.72
CA LYS A 39 7.34 -0.88 -4.24
C LYS A 39 6.72 0.29 -3.50
N ILE A 40 6.81 0.31 -2.17
CA ILE A 40 6.30 1.44 -1.38
C ILE A 40 6.97 2.74 -1.84
N GLU A 41 8.31 2.77 -1.94
CA GLU A 41 9.03 3.98 -2.36
C GLU A 41 8.67 4.41 -3.79
N GLN A 42 8.49 3.46 -4.74
CA GLN A 42 8.03 3.78 -6.10
C GLN A 42 6.68 4.53 -6.10
N HIS A 43 5.72 4.09 -5.28
CA HIS A 43 4.42 4.74 -5.16
C HIS A 43 4.55 6.12 -4.50
N LEU A 44 5.32 6.23 -3.41
CA LEU A 44 5.53 7.49 -2.69
C LEU A 44 6.17 8.56 -3.57
N VAL A 45 7.26 8.23 -4.27
CA VAL A 45 7.96 9.16 -5.18
C VAL A 45 7.03 9.61 -6.31
N TYR A 46 6.22 8.71 -6.86
CA TYR A 46 5.30 9.08 -7.93
C TYR A 46 4.21 10.04 -7.44
N MET A 47 3.65 9.81 -6.25
CA MET A 47 2.70 10.73 -5.63
C MET A 47 3.32 12.11 -5.39
N GLU A 48 4.56 12.18 -4.90
CA GLU A 48 5.28 13.44 -4.71
C GLU A 48 5.42 14.22 -6.02
N GLN A 49 5.87 13.56 -7.10
CA GLN A 49 5.99 14.16 -8.43
C GLN A 49 4.65 14.69 -8.95
N VAL A 50 3.57 13.92 -8.76
CA VAL A 50 2.23 14.32 -9.20
C VAL A 50 1.75 15.54 -8.42
N LEU A 51 1.86 15.54 -7.08
CA LEU A 51 1.46 16.67 -6.24
C LEU A 51 2.28 17.93 -6.51
N GLU A 52 3.58 17.78 -6.81
CA GLU A 52 4.43 18.89 -7.21
C GLU A 52 3.98 19.46 -8.57
N SER A 53 3.68 18.60 -9.55
CA SER A 53 3.27 19.01 -10.90
C SER A 53 1.97 19.84 -10.93
N VAL A 54 1.03 19.56 -10.02
CA VAL A 54 -0.24 20.30 -9.92
C VAL A 54 -0.22 21.45 -8.92
N SER A 55 0.87 21.62 -8.16
CA SER A 55 1.01 22.72 -7.18
C SER A 55 0.80 24.12 -7.78
N PRO A 56 1.36 24.45 -8.96
CA PRO A 56 1.16 25.77 -9.58
C PRO A 56 -0.29 26.03 -9.96
N ILE A 57 -1.00 24.97 -10.38
CA ILE A 57 -2.41 25.01 -10.78
C ILE A 57 -3.28 25.25 -9.55
N LEU A 58 -3.05 24.50 -8.46
CA LEU A 58 -3.80 24.65 -7.20
C LEU A 58 -3.72 26.06 -6.61
N ARG A 59 -2.57 26.74 -6.78
CA ARG A 59 -2.35 28.11 -6.32
C ARG A 59 -2.99 29.17 -7.21
N ASN A 60 -3.35 28.82 -8.44
CA ASN A 60 -3.95 29.74 -9.40
C ASN A 60 -5.48 29.54 -9.46
N SER A 61 -6.21 30.33 -8.67
CA SER A 61 -7.68 30.26 -8.59
C SER A 61 -8.41 30.65 -9.87
N GLU A 62 -7.71 31.19 -10.88
CA GLU A 62 -8.30 31.64 -12.14
C GLU A 62 -8.24 30.57 -13.25
N ALA A 63 -7.46 29.49 -13.06
CA ALA A 63 -7.36 28.40 -14.01
C ALA A 63 -8.54 27.43 -13.83
N ASN A 64 -9.60 27.61 -14.61
CA ASN A 64 -10.84 26.83 -14.51
C ASN A 64 -11.27 26.22 -15.86
N ASP A 65 -10.30 25.82 -16.67
CA ASP A 65 -10.52 25.13 -17.93
C ASP A 65 -10.55 23.59 -17.74
N MET A 66 -11.11 22.89 -18.72
CA MET A 66 -11.29 21.43 -18.67
C MET A 66 -9.98 20.67 -18.46
N LEU A 67 -8.86 21.11 -19.05
CA LEU A 67 -7.58 20.42 -18.90
C LEU A 67 -7.05 20.56 -17.47
N THR A 68 -7.16 21.76 -16.90
CA THR A 68 -6.85 22.02 -15.49
C THR A 68 -7.69 21.13 -14.57
N SER A 69 -9.01 21.10 -14.77
CA SER A 69 -9.92 20.26 -13.98
C SER A 69 -9.56 18.78 -14.03
N LEU A 70 -9.36 18.24 -15.23
CA LEU A 70 -8.96 16.84 -15.42
C LEU A 70 -7.61 16.52 -14.77
N SER A 71 -6.67 17.46 -14.81
CA SER A 71 -5.35 17.29 -14.18
C SER A 71 -5.46 17.19 -12.66
N LEU A 72 -6.28 18.05 -12.03
CA LEU A 72 -6.52 18.01 -10.58
C LEU A 72 -7.28 16.74 -10.16
N GLN A 73 -8.32 16.36 -10.90
CA GLN A 73 -9.04 15.10 -10.66
C GLN A 73 -8.09 13.90 -10.73
N ARG A 74 -7.21 13.86 -11.73
CA ARG A 74 -6.24 12.78 -11.88
C ARG A 74 -5.20 12.79 -10.77
N ALA A 75 -4.73 13.95 -10.34
CA ALA A 75 -3.80 14.04 -9.21
C ALA A 75 -4.42 13.52 -7.91
N LEU A 76 -5.67 13.88 -7.62
CA LEU A 76 -6.40 13.37 -6.46
C LEU A 76 -6.61 11.86 -6.53
N HIS A 77 -6.97 11.34 -7.71
CA HIS A 77 -7.10 9.89 -7.94
C HIS A 77 -5.77 9.15 -7.74
N ILE A 78 -4.63 9.69 -8.20
CA ILE A 78 -3.33 9.06 -7.97
C ILE A 78 -2.97 9.11 -6.48
N ALA A 79 -3.21 10.22 -5.79
CA ALA A 79 -2.94 10.36 -4.37
C ALA A 79 -3.73 9.33 -3.55
N LEU A 80 -5.03 9.14 -3.83
CA LEU A 80 -5.86 8.21 -3.07
C LEU A 80 -5.49 6.74 -3.33
N GLU A 81 -5.17 6.37 -4.58
CA GLU A 81 -4.73 4.99 -4.87
C GLU A 81 -3.34 4.74 -4.30
N THR A 82 -2.45 5.73 -4.28
CA THR A 82 -1.14 5.62 -3.61
C THR A 82 -1.30 5.34 -2.12
N VAL A 83 -2.20 6.05 -1.43
CA VAL A 83 -2.47 5.83 0.00
C VAL A 83 -2.97 4.40 0.24
N ALA A 84 -3.88 3.91 -0.60
CA ALA A 84 -4.42 2.56 -0.49
C ALA A 84 -3.36 1.48 -0.79
N ASP A 85 -2.60 1.63 -1.88
CA ASP A 85 -1.57 0.68 -2.29
C ASP A 85 -0.45 0.58 -1.25
N VAL A 86 0.06 1.73 -0.78
CA VAL A 86 1.07 1.78 0.28
C VAL A 86 0.55 1.16 1.56
N GLY A 87 -0.69 1.49 1.95
CA GLY A 87 -1.32 0.89 3.12
C GLY A 87 -1.45 -0.63 3.00
N ASN A 88 -1.87 -1.15 1.83
CA ASN A 88 -1.93 -2.59 1.58
C ASN A 88 -0.55 -3.26 1.66
N TYR A 89 0.49 -2.64 1.07
CA TYR A 89 1.85 -3.18 1.17
C TYR A 89 2.37 -3.22 2.61
N LEU A 90 2.02 -2.21 3.43
CA LEU A 90 2.35 -2.19 4.85
C LEU A 90 1.57 -3.28 5.61
N ILE A 91 0.27 -3.40 5.37
CA ILE A 91 -0.59 -4.39 6.02
C ILE A 91 -0.09 -5.81 5.74
N ASP A 92 0.14 -6.14 4.46
CA ASP A 92 0.64 -7.45 4.05
C ASP A 92 2.06 -7.69 4.58
N GLY A 93 2.92 -6.68 4.49
CA GLY A 93 4.33 -6.77 4.86
C GLY A 93 4.55 -6.93 6.36
N PHE A 94 3.73 -6.26 7.17
CA PHE A 94 3.77 -6.28 8.63
C PHE A 94 2.76 -7.24 9.28
N ILE A 95 1.99 -8.00 8.49
CA ILE A 95 0.98 -8.94 8.96
C ILE A 95 0.00 -8.23 9.92
N MET A 96 -0.47 -7.05 9.51
CA MET A 96 -1.48 -6.28 10.23
C MET A 96 -2.88 -6.92 10.03
N ARG A 97 -3.92 -6.34 10.63
CA ARG A 97 -5.30 -6.82 10.39
C ARG A 97 -5.74 -6.54 8.95
N ASP A 98 -6.59 -7.41 8.39
CA ASP A 98 -7.14 -7.23 7.04
C ASP A 98 -8.06 -6.01 6.95
N PRO A 99 -7.97 -5.20 5.87
CA PRO A 99 -8.86 -4.07 5.63
C PRO A 99 -10.17 -4.52 4.97
N GLY A 100 -11.29 -4.00 5.46
CA GLY A 100 -12.61 -4.15 4.83
C GLY A 100 -12.95 -3.05 3.80
N SER A 101 -12.22 -1.94 3.79
CA SER A 101 -12.46 -0.79 2.92
C SER A 101 -11.23 0.11 2.82
N TYR A 102 -11.27 1.13 1.94
CA TYR A 102 -10.19 2.12 1.83
C TYR A 102 -10.06 2.98 3.11
N GLU A 103 -11.18 3.33 3.75
CA GLU A 103 -11.12 4.02 5.05
C GLU A 103 -10.46 3.12 6.10
N ASP A 104 -10.75 1.82 6.06
CA ASP A 104 -10.19 0.85 7.01
C ASP A 104 -8.68 0.71 6.83
N ILE A 105 -8.14 0.81 5.61
CA ILE A 105 -6.69 0.89 5.37
C ILE A 105 -6.08 2.08 6.14
N VAL A 106 -6.73 3.25 6.09
CA VAL A 106 -6.27 4.45 6.80
C VAL A 106 -6.37 4.27 8.33
N GLU A 107 -7.44 3.63 8.81
CA GLU A 107 -7.57 3.30 10.25
C GLU A 107 -6.47 2.35 10.72
N ILE A 108 -6.15 1.31 9.94
CA ILE A 108 -5.07 0.37 10.29
C ILE A 108 -3.72 1.10 10.37
N MET A 109 -3.42 1.96 9.40
CA MET A 109 -2.19 2.77 9.44
C MET A 109 -2.14 3.70 10.65
N LEU A 110 -3.30 4.20 11.13
CA LEU A 110 -3.39 5.00 12.35
C LEU A 110 -3.17 4.14 13.61
N ASP A 111 -3.86 3.01 13.70
CA ASP A 111 -3.79 2.07 14.83
C ASP A 111 -2.35 1.57 15.03
N GLU A 112 -1.66 1.26 13.93
CA GLU A 112 -0.26 0.79 13.91
C GLU A 112 0.76 1.95 13.98
N THR A 113 0.29 3.18 14.18
CA THR A 113 1.12 4.39 14.33
C THR A 113 2.02 4.73 13.13
N VAL A 114 1.67 4.22 11.93
CA VAL A 114 2.31 4.60 10.66
C VAL A 114 2.06 6.09 10.38
N ILE A 115 0.84 6.54 10.67
CA ILE A 115 0.42 7.93 10.46
C ILE A 115 -0.15 8.56 11.72
N THR A 116 -0.03 9.88 11.81
CA THR A 116 -0.68 10.69 12.86
C THR A 116 -2.19 10.78 12.66
N ALA A 117 -2.95 11.00 13.74
CA ALA A 117 -4.40 11.19 13.68
C ALA A 117 -4.82 12.34 12.75
N GLU A 118 -4.03 13.41 12.71
CA GLU A 118 -4.26 14.59 11.86
C GLU A 118 -4.16 14.23 10.36
N ILE A 119 -3.18 13.41 9.98
CA ILE A 119 -3.06 12.89 8.62
C ILE A 119 -4.18 11.88 8.34
N ALA A 120 -4.50 11.00 9.28
CA ALA A 120 -5.56 10.00 9.09
C ALA A 120 -6.92 10.65 8.74
N VAL A 121 -7.28 11.75 9.39
CA VAL A 121 -8.50 12.52 9.05
C VAL A 121 -8.47 13.00 7.60
N ALA A 122 -7.37 13.62 7.17
CA ALA A 122 -7.21 14.10 5.80
C ALA A 122 -7.25 12.96 4.77
N LEU A 123 -6.58 11.84 5.07
CA LEU A 123 -6.53 10.71 4.15
C LEU A 123 -7.88 10.01 4.01
N LYS A 124 -8.70 9.93 5.07
CA LYS A 124 -10.09 9.41 4.97
C LYS A 124 -10.93 10.23 4.00
N GLU A 125 -10.87 11.56 4.08
CA GLU A 125 -11.56 12.43 3.13
C GLU A 125 -11.07 12.23 1.69
N VAL A 126 -9.77 12.01 1.51
CA VAL A 126 -9.16 11.75 0.19
C VAL A 126 -9.58 10.40 -0.39
N VAL A 127 -9.49 9.31 0.38
CA VAL A 127 -9.84 7.97 -0.13
C VAL A 127 -11.33 7.80 -0.39
N ASN A 128 -12.18 8.57 0.28
CA ASN A 128 -13.61 8.63 0.00
C ASN A 128 -13.96 9.22 -1.37
N MET A 129 -13.03 9.94 -2.01
CA MET A 129 -13.21 10.45 -3.37
C MET A 129 -13.08 9.36 -4.44
N ARG A 130 -12.73 8.12 -4.07
CA ARG A 130 -12.59 7.01 -5.01
C ARG A 130 -13.85 6.79 -5.83
N LYS A 131 -15.00 6.53 -5.19
CA LYS A 131 -16.27 6.24 -5.88
C LYS A 131 -16.71 7.42 -6.77
N PRO A 132 -16.68 8.68 -6.29
CA PRO A 132 -16.88 9.84 -7.15
C PRO A 132 -16.00 9.85 -8.40
N LEU A 133 -14.69 9.65 -8.25
CA LEU A 133 -13.74 9.80 -9.36
C LEU A 133 -13.77 8.66 -10.39
N ILE A 134 -14.22 7.46 -10.02
CA ILE A 134 -14.16 6.28 -10.91
C ILE A 134 -15.52 5.74 -11.34
N THR A 135 -16.57 5.96 -10.56
CA THR A 135 -17.92 5.42 -10.83
C THR A 135 -18.90 6.55 -11.10
N ASP A 136 -18.95 7.55 -10.23
CA ASP A 136 -19.92 8.65 -10.30
C ASP A 136 -19.30 9.90 -11.00
N TYR A 137 -18.40 9.68 -11.97
CA TYR A 137 -17.57 10.73 -12.57
C TYR A 137 -18.34 11.80 -13.35
N LEU A 138 -19.61 11.54 -13.69
CA LEU A 138 -20.50 12.54 -14.30
C LEU A 138 -20.96 13.60 -13.31
N ASP A 139 -20.92 13.30 -12.00
CA ASP A 139 -21.41 14.16 -10.92
C ASP A 139 -20.27 14.82 -10.12
N VAL A 140 -19.00 14.56 -10.51
CA VAL A 140 -17.83 15.15 -9.85
C VAL A 140 -17.75 16.64 -10.16
N ARG A 141 -17.72 17.44 -9.11
CA ARG A 141 -17.53 18.89 -9.22
C ARG A 141 -16.07 19.29 -9.09
N ASP A 142 -15.58 20.05 -10.07
CA ASP A 142 -14.19 20.53 -10.11
C ASP A 142 -13.81 21.42 -8.92
N ASP A 143 -14.76 22.24 -8.45
CA ASP A 143 -14.55 23.10 -7.29
C ASP A 143 -14.43 22.30 -5.98
N ALA A 144 -15.13 21.16 -5.88
CA ALA A 144 -15.00 20.26 -4.74
C ALA A 144 -13.62 19.57 -4.73
N VAL A 145 -13.13 19.12 -5.89
CA VAL A 145 -11.82 18.48 -6.03
C VAL A 145 -10.69 19.45 -5.71
N SER A 146 -10.71 20.64 -6.31
CA SER A 146 -9.70 21.67 -6.05
C SER A 146 -9.70 22.14 -4.59
N LYS A 147 -10.88 22.30 -3.97
CA LYS A 147 -11.00 22.62 -2.55
C LYS A 147 -10.43 21.52 -1.66
N LEU A 148 -10.74 20.26 -1.95
CA LEU A 148 -10.27 19.11 -1.17
C LEU A 148 -8.74 19.00 -1.25
N LEU A 149 -8.18 19.08 -2.46
CA LEU A 149 -6.73 19.11 -2.67
C LEU A 149 -6.08 20.28 -1.93
N ASN A 150 -6.60 21.50 -2.05
CA ASN A 150 -6.05 22.66 -1.33
C ASN A 150 -6.10 22.50 0.19
N THR A 151 -7.20 21.96 0.72
CA THR A 151 -7.38 21.75 2.17
C THR A 151 -6.36 20.76 2.73
N HIS A 152 -6.10 19.67 1.97
CA HIS A 152 -5.30 18.54 2.44
C HIS A 152 -3.91 18.47 1.84
N TYR A 153 -3.52 19.39 0.95
CA TYR A 153 -2.25 19.37 0.21
C TYR A 153 -1.05 19.15 1.14
N ALA A 154 -0.96 19.92 2.22
CA ALA A 154 0.14 19.81 3.18
C ALA A 154 0.20 18.43 3.85
N LYS A 155 -0.95 17.77 4.07
CA LYS A 155 -1.02 16.44 4.71
C LYS A 155 -0.66 15.36 3.70
N LEU A 156 -1.12 15.49 2.45
CA LEU A 156 -0.73 14.62 1.34
C LEU A 156 0.78 14.68 1.08
N VAL A 157 1.39 15.88 1.12
CA VAL A 157 2.85 16.04 1.01
C VAL A 157 3.60 15.48 2.22
N ALA A 158 3.00 15.48 3.41
CA ALA A 158 3.61 14.94 4.62
C ALA A 158 3.52 13.41 4.74
N PHE A 159 2.52 12.79 4.10
CA PHE A 159 2.27 11.34 4.18
C PHE A 159 3.48 10.47 3.81
N PRO A 160 4.18 10.70 2.66
CA PRO A 160 5.37 9.91 2.31
C PRO A 160 6.43 9.86 3.40
N ASN A 161 6.69 10.98 4.07
CA ASN A 161 7.70 11.03 5.12
C ASN A 161 7.28 10.27 6.37
N GLN A 162 5.99 10.24 6.73
CA GLN A 162 5.53 9.42 7.85
C GLN A 162 5.71 7.92 7.56
N VAL A 163 5.39 7.49 6.34
CA VAL A 163 5.63 6.10 5.92
C VAL A 163 7.12 5.75 5.95
N ARG A 164 7.99 6.63 5.43
CA ARG A 164 9.44 6.40 5.44
C ARG A 164 10.02 6.33 6.85
N GLU A 165 9.59 7.21 7.76
CA GLU A 165 10.04 7.17 9.15
C GLU A 165 9.53 5.91 9.88
N TYR A 166 8.30 5.47 9.60
CA TYR A 166 7.79 4.19 10.09
C TYR A 166 8.64 3.02 9.61
N LEU A 167 8.88 2.91 8.30
CA LEU A 167 9.71 1.85 7.72
C LEU A 167 11.13 1.82 8.32
N LYS A 168 11.74 2.99 8.53
CA LYS A 168 13.07 3.13 9.14
C LYS A 168 13.09 2.75 10.63
N LYS A 169 11.97 2.88 11.32
CA LYS A 169 11.84 2.49 12.73
C LYS A 169 11.66 0.98 12.89
N GLU A 170 10.95 0.34 11.96
CA GLU A 170 10.57 -1.08 12.06
C GLU A 170 11.54 -2.05 11.35
N LEU A 171 12.40 -1.56 10.44
CA LEU A 171 13.40 -2.35 9.68
C LEU A 171 14.84 -1.99 10.05
#